data_AF-A0A914PC93-F1
#
_entry.id   AF-A0A914PC93-F1
#
_cell.length_a   1.000
_cell.length_b   1.000
_cell.length_c   1.000
_cell.angle_alpha   90.00
_cell.angle_beta   90.00
_cell.angle_gamma   90.00
#
_symmetry.space_group_name_H-M   'P 1'
#
loop_
_entity.id
_entity.type
_entity.pdbx_description
1 polymer ?
#
loop_
_entity_poly.entity_id
_entity_poly.type
_entity_poly.pdbx_seq_one_letter_code
_entity_poly.pdbx_strand_id
1 'polypeptide(L)'
;MNVYDIFLYHTHVITQDCKQPAPTFNKNEIFNRYRDIRCIESTRVKIAAPSDGNDYIHANYIDGFRESKKYILTQAPFHSTVEKFWEMIWQEKSTTIISLTILDGEKVAIYLPIKSGEAFVFGRIKIVNMGTRHIRDSYDATILMVTKGDEPARKLLHFLFYSWPDKGTPTQPTEILHLLDDITFNRKLLNEEAKKKGWLPNIDMPCSPIIIHCLTGMSWKFWCTNCN
;
A
#
# COMPACT_ATOMS: atom_id res chain seq x y z
N MET A 1 -23.75 14.54 -27.61
CA MET A 1 -22.83 14.69 -26.47
C MET A 1 -21.44 14.46 -27.03
N ASN A 2 -20.67 15.53 -27.20
CA ASN A 2 -19.44 15.52 -27.99
C ASN A 2 -18.27 15.07 -27.11
N VAL A 3 -17.32 14.31 -27.65
CA VAL A 3 -16.14 13.80 -26.91
C VAL A 3 -15.32 14.96 -26.32
N TYR A 4 -15.40 16.14 -26.94
CA TYR A 4 -14.77 17.37 -26.46
C TYR A 4 -15.43 17.97 -25.20
N ASP A 5 -16.72 17.73 -24.95
CA ASP A 5 -17.41 18.24 -23.75
C ASP A 5 -16.93 17.52 -22.49
N ILE A 6 -16.66 16.21 -22.60
CA ILE A 6 -16.08 15.40 -21.51
C ILE A 6 -14.65 15.85 -21.19
N PHE A 7 -13.88 16.22 -22.22
CA PHE A 7 -12.50 16.71 -22.07
C PHE A 7 -12.43 18.06 -21.37
N LEU A 8 -13.37 18.97 -21.66
CA LEU A 8 -13.48 20.27 -21.00
C LEU A 8 -13.91 20.14 -19.54
N TYR A 9 -14.85 19.25 -19.22
CA TYR A 9 -15.19 18.94 -17.82
C TYR A 9 -13.99 18.36 -17.06
N HIS A 10 -13.20 17.48 -17.69
CA HIS A 10 -12.07 16.86 -17.03
C HIS A 10 -10.95 17.86 -16.71
N THR A 11 -10.64 18.77 -17.65
CA THR A 11 -9.65 19.82 -17.44
C THR A 11 -10.09 20.86 -16.42
N HIS A 12 -11.38 21.24 -16.40
CA HIS A 12 -11.92 22.14 -15.37
C HIS A 12 -11.83 21.53 -13.97
N VAL A 13 -12.15 20.26 -13.80
CA VAL A 13 -12.04 19.54 -12.51
C VAL A 13 -10.57 19.48 -12.03
N ILE A 14 -9.62 19.25 -12.93
CA ILE A 14 -8.18 19.21 -12.59
C ILE A 14 -7.64 20.61 -12.23
N THR A 15 -8.10 21.67 -12.89
CA THR A 15 -7.70 23.05 -12.54
C THR A 15 -8.39 23.61 -11.30
N GLN A 16 -9.56 23.06 -10.93
CA GLN A 16 -10.33 23.43 -9.74
C GLN A 16 -10.02 22.57 -8.50
N ASP A 17 -9.04 21.66 -8.59
CA ASP A 17 -8.40 21.10 -7.40
C ASP A 17 -7.62 22.23 -6.71
N CYS A 18 -8.37 23.08 -6.00
CA CYS A 18 -7.87 23.96 -4.97
C CYS A 18 -6.94 23.11 -4.12
N LYS A 19 -5.63 23.33 -4.27
CA LYS A 19 -4.57 22.65 -3.52
C LYS A 19 -4.93 22.71 -2.04
N GLN A 20 -5.61 21.68 -1.54
CA GLN A 20 -6.07 21.68 -0.17
C GLN A 20 -4.83 21.85 0.71
N PRO A 21 -4.91 22.70 1.75
CA PRO A 21 -3.78 22.91 2.62
C PRO A 21 -3.37 21.56 3.22
N ALA A 22 -2.11 21.19 3.04
CA ALA A 22 -1.52 19.97 3.56
C ALA A 22 -0.43 20.34 4.59
N PRO A 23 -0.80 20.95 5.73
CA PRO A 23 0.17 21.48 6.69
C PRO A 23 1.05 20.36 7.26
N THR A 24 0.48 19.18 7.50
CA THR A 24 1.23 18.04 8.04
C THR A 24 2.23 17.50 7.01
N PHE A 25 1.85 17.42 5.73
CA PHE A 25 2.76 17.05 4.64
C PHE A 25 3.94 18.03 4.54
N ASN A 26 3.66 19.34 4.55
CA ASN A 26 4.69 20.39 4.45
C ASN A 26 5.64 20.40 5.66
N LYS A 27 5.15 20.09 6.87
CA LYS A 27 5.99 20.02 8.08
C LYS A 27 6.91 18.81 8.08
N ASN A 28 6.55 17.75 7.36
CA ASN A 28 7.17 16.44 7.42
C ASN A 28 7.93 16.06 6.13
N GLU A 29 8.59 17.04 5.49
CA GLU A 29 9.29 16.83 4.21
C GLU A 29 10.26 15.63 4.22
N ILE A 30 10.93 15.39 5.35
CA ILE A 30 11.89 14.28 5.51
C ILE A 30 11.26 12.89 5.36
N PHE A 31 9.94 12.78 5.50
CA PHE A 31 9.18 11.54 5.35
C PHE A 31 8.48 11.45 3.98
N ASN A 32 8.70 12.42 3.08
CA ASN A 32 8.14 12.45 1.74
C ASN A 32 9.22 12.09 0.73
N ARG A 33 8.94 11.12 -0.13
CA ARG A 33 9.86 10.80 -1.23
C ARG A 33 9.91 11.91 -2.28
N TYR A 34 8.76 12.55 -2.52
CA TYR A 34 8.58 13.56 -3.56
C TYR A 34 7.81 14.76 -3.00
N ARG A 35 8.28 15.98 -3.30
CA ARG A 35 7.67 17.23 -2.81
C ARG A 35 6.41 17.63 -3.58
N ASP A 36 6.35 17.23 -4.84
CA ASP A 36 5.26 17.48 -5.78
C ASP A 36 4.07 16.53 -5.60
N ILE A 37 4.27 15.43 -4.86
CA ILE A 37 3.26 14.39 -4.61
C ILE A 37 2.74 14.55 -3.19
N ARG A 38 1.62 15.27 -3.04
CA ARG A 38 1.06 15.62 -1.73
C ARG A 38 0.30 14.47 -1.09
N CYS A 39 0.46 14.31 0.22
CA CYS A 39 -0.43 13.49 1.05
C CYS A 39 -1.67 14.31 1.43
N ILE A 40 -2.87 13.78 1.19
CA ILE A 40 -4.13 14.50 1.44
C ILE A 40 -4.43 14.51 2.95
N GLU A 41 -4.57 15.69 3.55
CA GLU A 41 -4.74 15.82 5.01
C GLU A 41 -6.01 15.12 5.54
N SER A 42 -7.13 15.23 4.81
CA SER A 42 -8.43 14.72 5.26
C SER A 42 -8.51 13.18 5.29
N THR A 43 -7.73 12.50 4.46
CA THR A 43 -7.73 11.04 4.34
C THR A 43 -6.42 10.39 4.75
N ARG A 44 -5.46 11.16 5.31
CA ARG A 44 -4.16 10.60 5.70
C ARG A 44 -4.32 9.55 6.79
N VAL A 45 -3.50 8.51 6.70
CA VAL A 45 -3.33 7.55 7.78
C VAL A 45 -2.51 8.21 8.89
N LYS A 46 -2.91 7.99 10.15
CA LYS A 46 -2.21 8.53 11.33
C LYS A 46 -1.70 7.37 12.16
N ILE A 47 -0.42 7.36 12.48
CA ILE A 47 0.16 6.35 13.37
C ILE A 47 -0.22 6.73 14.80
N ALA A 48 -0.95 5.85 15.50
CA ALA A 48 -1.52 6.13 16.82
C ALA A 48 -0.48 6.12 17.94
N ALA A 49 0.57 5.31 17.82
CA ALA A 49 1.63 5.19 18.82
C ALA A 49 3.01 5.11 18.14
N PRO A 50 3.47 6.21 17.51
CA PRO A 50 4.73 6.23 16.76
C PRO A 50 5.94 6.16 17.69
N SER A 51 6.98 5.40 17.33
CA SER A 51 8.24 5.32 18.09
C SER A 51 8.94 6.68 18.29
N ASP A 52 8.81 7.61 17.34
CA ASP A 52 9.47 8.93 17.33
C ASP A 52 8.56 10.10 17.73
N GLY A 53 7.32 9.81 18.16
CA GLY A 53 6.32 10.83 18.50
C GLY A 53 5.67 11.54 17.30
N ASN A 54 6.00 11.15 16.05
CA ASN A 54 5.45 11.74 14.84
C ASN A 54 4.40 10.81 14.18
N ASP A 55 3.14 11.25 14.14
CA ASP A 55 2.02 10.47 13.60
C ASP A 55 2.00 10.37 12.07
N TYR A 56 2.90 11.08 11.39
CA TYR A 56 2.88 11.23 9.95
C TYR A 56 3.50 10.04 9.22
N ILE A 57 2.73 9.53 8.27
CA ILE A 57 3.18 8.66 7.19
C ILE A 57 2.51 9.14 5.89
N HIS A 58 3.23 9.10 4.77
CA HIS A 58 2.68 9.43 3.45
C HIS A 58 1.82 8.28 2.93
N ALA A 59 0.60 8.21 3.45
CA ALA A 59 -0.39 7.20 3.13
C ALA A 59 -1.81 7.77 3.27
N ASN A 60 -2.71 7.39 2.37
CA ASN A 60 -4.09 7.86 2.34
C ASN A 60 -5.08 6.68 2.26
N TYR A 61 -6.17 6.76 3.03
CA TYR A 61 -7.30 5.84 2.87
C TYR A 61 -8.05 6.13 1.57
N ILE A 62 -8.42 5.06 0.87
CA ILE A 62 -9.24 5.12 -0.34
C ILE A 62 -10.41 4.15 -0.19
N ASP A 63 -11.59 4.63 -0.55
CA ASP A 63 -12.79 3.82 -0.58
C ASP A 63 -12.77 2.85 -1.77
N GLY A 64 -13.26 1.64 -1.53
CA GLY A 64 -13.58 0.69 -2.57
C GLY A 64 -15.04 0.78 -2.99
N PHE A 65 -15.41 0.00 -4.01
CA PHE A 65 -16.81 -0.11 -4.41
C PHE A 65 -17.66 -0.65 -3.25
N ARG A 66 -18.50 0.22 -2.67
CA ARG A 66 -19.37 -0.07 -1.52
C ARG A 66 -18.64 -0.52 -0.24
N GLU A 67 -17.35 -0.20 -0.12
CA GLU A 67 -16.53 -0.57 1.03
C GLU A 67 -15.65 0.62 1.41
N SER A 68 -15.99 1.34 2.49
CA SER A 68 -15.19 2.49 2.91
C SER A 68 -13.82 2.05 3.44
N LYS A 69 -12.78 2.85 3.15
CA LYS A 69 -11.39 2.59 3.56
C LYS A 69 -10.90 1.20 3.18
N LYS A 70 -11.31 0.70 2.01
CA LYS A 70 -10.91 -0.61 1.50
C LYS A 70 -9.41 -0.68 1.21
N TYR A 71 -8.81 0.43 0.80
CA TYR A 71 -7.42 0.50 0.40
C TYR A 71 -6.68 1.55 1.20
N ILE A 72 -5.38 1.35 1.35
CA ILE A 72 -4.44 2.41 1.71
C ILE A 72 -3.43 2.51 0.57
N LEU A 73 -3.36 3.70 -0.03
CA LEU A 73 -2.33 4.03 -1.01
C LEU A 73 -1.19 4.73 -0.29
N THR A 74 0.04 4.29 -0.52
CA THR A 74 1.23 4.86 0.13
C THR A 74 2.42 4.83 -0.81
N GLN A 75 3.36 5.77 -0.61
CA GLN A 75 4.63 5.76 -1.32
C GLN A 75 5.47 4.53 -0.95
N ALA A 76 6.35 4.11 -1.85
CA ALA A 76 7.25 3.01 -1.58
C ALA A 76 8.15 3.37 -0.38
N PRO A 77 8.26 2.51 0.64
CA PRO A 77 9.05 2.80 1.81
C PRO A 77 10.54 2.95 1.45
N PHE A 78 11.21 3.87 2.11
CA PHE A 78 12.67 4.03 2.11
C PHE A 78 13.19 3.85 3.53
N HIS A 79 14.50 3.75 3.68
CA HIS A 79 15.16 3.32 4.92
C HIS A 79 14.61 3.97 6.21
N SER A 80 14.37 5.29 6.22
CA SER A 80 13.86 5.99 7.39
C SER A 80 12.35 5.87 7.62
N THR A 81 11.58 5.33 6.67
CA THR A 81 10.12 5.16 6.78
C THR A 81 9.69 3.69 6.91
N VAL A 82 10.60 2.72 6.81
CA VAL A 82 10.27 1.29 6.87
C VAL A 82 9.59 0.92 8.20
N GLU A 83 10.07 1.44 9.31
CA GLU A 83 9.45 1.19 10.63
C GLU A 83 8.01 1.70 10.68
N LYS A 84 7.79 2.97 10.30
CA LYS A 84 6.45 3.59 10.21
C LYS A 84 5.51 2.83 9.27
N PHE A 85 6.04 2.32 8.15
CA PHE A 85 5.27 1.51 7.20
C PHE A 85 4.75 0.22 7.84
N TRP A 86 5.59 -0.48 8.62
CA TRP A 86 5.17 -1.67 9.36
C TRP A 86 4.25 -1.35 10.55
N GLU A 87 4.48 -0.25 11.26
CA GLU A 87 3.57 0.23 12.30
C GLU A 87 2.16 0.48 11.75
N MET A 88 2.07 1.12 10.59
CA MET A 88 0.80 1.34 9.88
C MET A 88 0.13 0.00 9.52
N ILE A 89 0.86 -0.93 8.89
CA ILE A 89 0.31 -2.26 8.53
C ILE A 89 -0.23 -2.99 9.76
N TRP A 90 0.51 -2.95 10.88
CA TRP A 90 0.09 -3.59 12.12
C TRP A 90 -1.15 -2.91 12.73
N GLN A 91 -1.15 -1.59 12.80
CA GLN A 91 -2.27 -0.82 13.35
C GLN A 91 -3.57 -1.08 12.57
N GLU A 92 -3.48 -1.02 11.25
CA GLU A 92 -4.62 -1.14 10.35
C GLU A 92 -5.09 -2.59 10.16
N LYS A 93 -4.41 -3.56 10.80
CA LYS A 93 -4.75 -4.99 10.72
C LYS A 93 -4.82 -5.49 9.27
N SER A 94 -4.01 -4.91 8.39
CA SER A 94 -3.95 -5.29 6.98
C SER A 94 -3.39 -6.71 6.83
N THR A 95 -4.10 -7.55 6.08
CA THR A 95 -3.66 -8.91 5.74
C THR A 95 -2.91 -8.99 4.42
N THR A 96 -3.08 -7.98 3.55
CA THR A 96 -2.59 -8.02 2.16
C THR A 96 -1.82 -6.75 1.83
N ILE A 97 -0.64 -6.92 1.24
CA ILE A 97 0.24 -5.86 0.76
C ILE A 97 0.52 -6.11 -0.72
N ILE A 98 0.43 -5.07 -1.55
CA ILE A 98 0.70 -5.12 -2.98
C ILE A 98 1.80 -4.11 -3.29
N SER A 99 2.92 -4.61 -3.79
CA SER A 99 4.03 -3.82 -4.32
C SER A 99 3.94 -3.80 -5.84
N LEU A 100 3.74 -2.62 -6.41
CA LEU A 100 3.75 -2.39 -7.87
C LEU A 100 5.13 -1.91 -8.37
N THR A 101 6.15 -2.09 -7.55
CA THR A 101 7.55 -1.72 -7.80
C THR A 101 8.46 -2.78 -7.20
N ILE A 102 9.63 -2.98 -7.81
CA ILE A 102 10.63 -3.92 -7.32
C ILE A 102 11.30 -3.36 -6.05
N LEU A 103 11.65 -4.24 -5.12
CA LEU A 103 12.43 -3.92 -3.93
C LEU A 103 13.92 -4.02 -4.29
N ASP A 104 14.49 -2.93 -4.79
CA ASP A 104 15.87 -2.89 -5.30
C ASP A 104 16.92 -2.54 -4.23
N GLY A 105 16.50 -2.05 -3.06
CA GLY A 105 17.37 -1.59 -1.98
C GLY A 105 17.94 -0.18 -2.18
N GLU A 106 17.83 0.38 -3.40
CA GLU A 106 18.30 1.72 -3.73
C GLU A 106 17.17 2.73 -3.71
N LYS A 107 16.22 2.59 -4.64
CA LYS A 107 15.03 3.45 -4.73
C LYS A 107 14.01 2.99 -3.70
N VAL A 108 13.78 1.69 -3.59
CA VAL A 108 12.80 1.10 -2.68
C VAL A 108 13.54 0.26 -1.66
N ALA A 109 13.38 0.58 -0.37
CA ALA A 109 14.05 -0.17 0.67
C ALA A 109 13.54 -1.63 0.69
N ILE A 110 14.44 -2.56 1.01
CA ILE A 110 14.06 -3.95 1.25
C ILE A 110 13.39 -4.02 2.63
N TYR A 111 12.06 -3.83 2.64
CA TYR A 111 11.28 -3.77 3.87
C TYR A 111 10.78 -5.14 4.35
N LEU A 112 11.11 -6.23 3.67
CA LEU A 112 10.75 -7.60 4.04
C LEU A 112 11.90 -8.58 3.73
N PRO A 113 12.04 -9.68 4.49
CA PRO A 113 13.06 -10.69 4.22
C PRO A 113 12.81 -11.41 2.90
N ILE A 114 13.82 -11.45 2.02
CA ILE A 114 13.69 -12.02 0.67
C ILE A 114 13.82 -13.54 0.69
N LYS A 115 14.66 -14.09 1.59
CA LYS A 115 14.90 -15.53 1.65
C LYS A 115 13.90 -16.20 2.60
N SER A 116 13.39 -17.36 2.19
CA SER A 116 12.51 -18.17 3.05
C SER A 116 13.25 -18.56 4.34
N GLY A 117 12.58 -18.38 5.48
CA GLY A 117 13.12 -18.61 6.83
C GLY A 117 13.90 -17.43 7.41
N GLU A 118 14.23 -16.42 6.61
CA GLU A 118 14.90 -15.21 7.09
C GLU A 118 13.91 -14.31 7.85
N ALA A 119 14.43 -13.59 8.84
CA ALA A 119 13.66 -12.71 9.69
C ALA A 119 14.27 -11.31 9.76
N PHE A 120 13.46 -10.29 9.53
CA PHE A 120 13.82 -8.89 9.75
C PHE A 120 13.10 -8.34 10.97
N VAL A 121 13.72 -7.37 11.63
CA VAL A 121 13.14 -6.68 12.79
C VAL A 121 13.17 -5.19 12.52
N PHE A 122 12.01 -4.55 12.57
CA PHE A 122 11.84 -3.10 12.46
C PHE A 122 11.11 -2.61 13.71
N GLY A 123 11.80 -1.87 14.57
CA GLY A 123 11.30 -1.47 15.88
C GLY A 123 10.84 -2.69 16.70
N ARG A 124 9.54 -2.75 17.02
CA ARG A 124 8.92 -3.85 17.79
C ARG A 124 8.34 -4.97 16.91
N ILE A 125 8.41 -4.82 15.59
CA ILE A 125 7.78 -5.73 14.63
C ILE A 125 8.85 -6.64 14.05
N LYS A 126 8.67 -7.95 14.23
CA LYS A 126 9.47 -8.99 13.60
C LYS A 126 8.67 -9.59 12.45
N ILE A 127 9.29 -9.70 11.28
CA ILE A 127 8.72 -10.28 10.06
C ILE A 127 9.58 -11.48 9.67
N VAL A 128 8.94 -12.60 9.40
CA VAL A 128 9.58 -13.83 8.91
C VAL A 128 8.98 -14.18 7.55
N ASN A 129 9.84 -14.45 6.56
CA ASN A 129 9.39 -14.98 5.27
C ASN A 129 9.12 -16.48 5.42
N MET A 130 7.86 -16.88 5.23
CA MET A 130 7.42 -18.28 5.34
C MET A 130 7.49 -19.04 4.00
N GLY A 131 7.81 -18.34 2.92
CA GLY A 131 7.91 -18.87 1.58
C GLY A 131 7.43 -17.85 0.54
N THR A 132 8.17 -17.76 -0.56
CA THR A 132 7.81 -17.01 -1.75
C THR A 132 7.44 -18.00 -2.86
N ARG A 133 6.32 -17.75 -3.53
CA ARG A 133 5.84 -18.55 -4.64
C ARG A 133 5.70 -17.68 -5.88
N HIS A 134 6.29 -18.15 -6.96
CA HIS A 134 6.02 -17.60 -8.28
C HIS A 134 4.61 -18.00 -8.71
N ILE A 135 3.73 -17.01 -8.91
CA ILE A 135 2.33 -17.25 -9.25
C ILE A 135 2.15 -17.18 -10.76
N ARG A 136 2.69 -16.12 -11.37
CA ARG A 136 2.70 -15.86 -12.81
C ARG A 136 3.98 -15.13 -13.20
N ASP A 137 4.24 -15.07 -14.50
CA ASP A 137 5.31 -14.26 -15.12
C ASP A 137 5.22 -12.76 -14.80
N SER A 138 4.15 -12.31 -14.13
CA SER A 138 3.94 -10.91 -13.77
C SER A 138 4.10 -10.59 -12.30
N TYR A 139 3.94 -11.60 -11.43
CA TYR A 139 4.03 -11.40 -9.99
C TYR A 139 4.32 -12.65 -9.17
N ASP A 140 4.95 -12.39 -8.04
CA ASP A 140 5.20 -13.38 -6.99
C ASP A 140 4.34 -13.06 -5.76
N ALA A 141 4.08 -14.09 -4.95
CA ALA A 141 3.38 -13.96 -3.68
C ALA A 141 4.24 -14.53 -2.54
N THR A 142 4.45 -13.74 -1.50
CA THR A 142 5.23 -14.11 -0.31
C THR A 142 4.34 -14.16 0.91
N ILE A 143 4.37 -15.28 1.63
CA ILE A 143 3.67 -15.42 2.91
C ILE A 143 4.59 -14.89 4.02
N LEU A 144 4.09 -13.93 4.78
CA LEU A 144 4.80 -13.31 5.87
C LEU A 144 4.16 -13.68 7.21
N MET A 145 4.99 -14.02 8.19
CA MET A 145 4.58 -14.15 9.58
C MET A 145 5.09 -12.96 10.36
N VAL A 146 4.17 -12.15 10.87
CA VAL A 146 4.48 -10.89 11.55
C VAL A 146 4.09 -10.98 13.01
N THR A 147 4.99 -10.58 13.90
CA THR A 147 4.78 -10.57 15.37
C THR A 147 5.19 -9.22 15.95
N LYS A 148 4.45 -8.73 16.94
CA LYS A 148 4.78 -7.49 17.66
C LYS A 148 4.77 -7.75 19.17
N GLY A 149 5.95 -7.85 19.78
CA GLY A 149 6.08 -8.26 21.18
C GLY A 149 5.36 -9.58 21.45
N ASP A 150 4.48 -9.60 22.45
CA ASP A 150 3.71 -10.78 22.86
C ASP A 150 2.32 -10.90 22.19
N GLU A 151 1.99 -10.00 21.24
CA GLU A 151 0.74 -10.11 20.49
C GLU A 151 0.74 -11.35 19.56
N PRO A 152 -0.44 -11.93 19.26
CA PRO A 152 -0.55 -13.09 18.39
C PRO A 152 0.03 -12.82 17.00
N ALA A 153 0.75 -13.80 16.46
CA ALA A 153 1.34 -13.73 15.13
C ALA A 153 0.26 -13.57 14.04
N ARG A 154 0.49 -12.63 13.12
CA ARG A 154 -0.42 -12.29 12.01
C ARG A 154 0.18 -12.79 10.70
N LYS A 155 -0.63 -13.57 9.97
CA LYS A 155 -0.28 -14.07 8.65
C LYS A 155 -0.68 -13.03 7.61
N LEU A 156 0.31 -12.55 6.87
CA LEU A 156 0.13 -11.56 5.81
C LEU A 156 0.54 -12.17 4.47
N LEU A 157 -0.04 -11.64 3.40
CA LEU A 157 0.32 -11.97 2.03
C LEU A 157 0.85 -10.72 1.34
N HIS A 158 2.05 -10.83 0.79
CA HIS A 158 2.70 -9.79 0.01
C HIS A 158 2.73 -10.21 -1.45
N PHE A 159 2.17 -9.38 -2.33
CA PHE A 159 2.28 -9.53 -3.77
C PHE A 159 3.33 -8.57 -4.31
N LEU A 160 4.23 -9.08 -5.15
CA LEU A 160 5.21 -8.29 -5.87
C LEU A 160 4.92 -8.35 -7.37
N PHE A 161 4.35 -7.29 -7.93
CA PHE A 161 4.09 -7.16 -9.35
C PHE A 161 5.23 -6.42 -10.03
N TYR A 162 5.99 -7.12 -10.86
CA TYR A 162 7.20 -6.59 -11.52
C TYR A 162 6.99 -6.31 -13.02
N SER A 163 5.94 -6.83 -13.65
CA SER A 163 5.67 -6.64 -15.09
C SER A 163 4.99 -5.32 -15.45
N TRP A 164 4.96 -4.34 -14.54
CA TRP A 164 4.47 -3.00 -14.87
C TRP A 164 5.64 -2.09 -15.27
N PRO A 165 5.77 -1.70 -16.55
CA PRO A 165 6.84 -0.81 -16.99
C PRO A 165 6.80 0.56 -16.27
N ASP A 166 7.97 1.21 -16.11
CA ASP A 166 8.03 2.52 -15.43
C ASP A 166 7.21 3.61 -16.14
N LYS A 167 7.03 3.48 -17.47
CA LYS A 167 6.18 4.34 -18.28
C LYS A 167 5.12 3.50 -19.00
N GLY A 168 3.89 4.01 -19.03
CA GLY A 168 2.79 3.41 -19.78
C GLY A 168 1.94 2.40 -19.00
N THR A 169 1.14 1.67 -19.75
CA THR A 169 0.22 0.63 -19.23
C THR A 169 0.93 -0.72 -19.16
N PRO A 170 0.42 -1.68 -18.37
CA PRO A 170 0.90 -3.05 -18.41
C PRO A 170 0.83 -3.58 -19.84
N THR A 171 1.85 -4.34 -20.23
CA THR A 171 1.91 -4.97 -21.55
C THR A 171 0.78 -5.97 -21.74
N GLN A 172 0.31 -6.58 -20.65
CA GLN A 172 -0.80 -7.54 -20.64
C GLN A 172 -1.80 -7.15 -19.54
N PRO A 173 -2.88 -6.42 -19.88
CA PRO A 173 -3.91 -6.03 -18.90
C PRO A 173 -4.57 -7.21 -18.18
N THR A 174 -4.60 -8.38 -18.82
CA THR A 174 -5.11 -9.65 -18.25
C THR A 174 -4.39 -10.03 -16.96
N GLU A 175 -3.10 -9.73 -16.84
CA GLU A 175 -2.30 -10.06 -15.67
C GLU A 175 -2.71 -9.25 -14.44
N ILE A 176 -3.19 -8.02 -14.65
CA ILE A 176 -3.79 -7.24 -13.56
C ILE A 176 -5.11 -7.84 -13.12
N LEU A 177 -5.95 -8.29 -14.06
CA LEU A 177 -7.23 -8.90 -13.71
C LEU A 177 -7.01 -10.17 -12.86
N HIS A 178 -6.05 -11.01 -13.25
CA HIS A 178 -5.65 -12.17 -12.46
C HIS A 178 -5.11 -11.80 -11.09
N LEU A 179 -4.26 -10.76 -11.00
CA LEU A 179 -3.78 -10.26 -9.73
C LEU A 179 -4.95 -9.79 -8.84
N LEU A 180 -5.93 -9.05 -9.39
CA LEU A 180 -7.10 -8.55 -8.66
C LEU A 180 -7.99 -9.69 -8.13
N ASP A 181 -8.19 -10.73 -8.93
CA ASP A 181 -8.93 -11.93 -8.53
C ASP A 181 -8.21 -12.62 -7.36
N ASP A 182 -6.89 -12.82 -7.48
CA ASP A 182 -6.06 -13.43 -6.43
C ASP A 182 -6.06 -12.59 -5.14
N ILE A 183 -5.92 -11.27 -5.24
CA ILE A 183 -5.99 -10.36 -4.08
C ILE A 183 -7.34 -10.50 -3.39
N THR A 184 -8.43 -10.45 -4.15
CA THR A 184 -9.79 -10.46 -3.61
C THR A 184 -10.07 -11.78 -2.90
N PHE A 185 -9.70 -12.90 -3.54
CA PHE A 185 -9.85 -14.23 -2.97
C PHE A 185 -9.01 -14.41 -1.69
N ASN A 186 -7.72 -14.10 -1.76
CA ASN A 186 -6.80 -14.30 -0.64
C ASN A 186 -7.09 -13.36 0.53
N ARG A 187 -7.47 -12.10 0.29
CA ARG A 187 -7.90 -11.18 1.35
C ARG A 187 -9.09 -11.75 2.13
N LYS A 188 -10.09 -12.27 1.42
CA LYS A 188 -11.27 -12.86 2.07
C LYS A 188 -10.86 -14.05 2.93
N LEU A 189 -10.06 -14.96 2.39
CA LEU A 189 -9.55 -16.14 3.10
C LEU A 189 -8.74 -15.76 4.35
N LEU A 190 -7.78 -14.85 4.22
CA LEU A 190 -6.93 -14.40 5.32
C LEU A 190 -7.73 -13.67 6.40
N ASN A 191 -8.74 -12.89 6.02
CA ASN A 191 -9.61 -12.23 6.98
C ASN A 191 -10.48 -13.24 7.75
N GLU A 192 -10.97 -14.29 7.09
CA GLU A 192 -11.69 -15.39 7.77
C GLU A 192 -10.77 -16.18 8.71
N GLU A 193 -9.54 -16.50 8.29
CA GLU A 193 -8.53 -17.12 9.15
C GLU A 193 -8.18 -16.22 10.36
N ALA A 194 -8.05 -14.91 10.14
CA ALA A 194 -7.74 -13.93 11.17
C ALA A 194 -8.86 -13.79 12.21
N LYS A 195 -10.12 -13.81 11.74
CA LYS A 195 -11.32 -13.84 12.59
C LYS A 195 -11.38 -15.12 13.43
N LYS A 196 -11.11 -16.28 12.82
CA LYS A 196 -11.03 -17.57 13.53
C LYS A 196 -9.94 -17.58 14.60
N LYS A 197 -8.81 -16.94 14.34
CA LYS A 197 -7.70 -16.77 15.30
C LYS A 197 -7.94 -15.67 16.35
N GLY A 198 -9.02 -14.89 16.22
CA GLY A 198 -9.46 -13.91 17.22
C GLY A 198 -8.70 -12.57 17.25
N TRP A 199 -7.76 -12.32 16.33
CA TRP A 199 -7.03 -11.03 16.31
C TRP A 199 -7.67 -9.98 15.40
N LEU A 200 -8.47 -10.40 14.41
CA LEU A 200 -9.30 -9.51 13.61
C LEU A 200 -10.74 -9.50 14.16
N PRO A 201 -11.35 -8.34 14.42
CA PRO A 201 -12.68 -8.27 15.02
C PRO A 201 -13.77 -8.81 14.07
N ASN A 202 -14.80 -9.43 14.64
CA ASN A 202 -15.98 -9.96 13.94
C ASN A 202 -17.03 -8.86 13.69
N ILE A 203 -16.62 -7.70 13.18
CA ILE A 203 -17.53 -6.58 12.87
C ILE A 203 -17.76 -6.54 11.35
N ASP A 204 -18.97 -6.18 10.93
CA ASP A 204 -19.41 -6.12 9.52
C ASP A 204 -18.69 -5.04 8.69
N MET A 205 -17.99 -4.10 9.33
CA MET A 205 -17.03 -3.20 8.67
C MET A 205 -15.60 -3.69 8.91
N PRO A 206 -14.97 -4.41 7.97
CA PRO A 206 -13.63 -4.93 8.17
C PRO A 206 -12.59 -3.79 8.10
N CYS A 207 -12.02 -3.42 9.25
CA CYS A 207 -10.75 -2.68 9.35
C CYS A 207 -9.57 -3.57 8.92
N SER A 208 -9.52 -3.98 7.65
CA SER A 208 -8.35 -4.62 7.06
C SER A 208 -8.17 -4.10 5.63
N PRO A 209 -7.68 -2.86 5.48
CA PRO A 209 -7.42 -2.27 4.18
C PRO A 209 -6.32 -3.04 3.46
N ILE A 210 -6.43 -3.14 2.15
CA ILE A 210 -5.34 -3.63 1.30
C ILE A 210 -4.33 -2.50 1.15
N ILE A 211 -3.08 -2.77 1.51
CA ILE A 211 -1.99 -1.80 1.30
C ILE A 211 -1.52 -1.92 -0.13
N ILE A 212 -1.52 -0.81 -0.87
CA ILE A 212 -0.98 -0.75 -2.22
C ILE A 212 0.09 0.34 -2.23
N HIS A 213 1.28 -0.01 -2.71
CA HIS A 213 2.32 0.97 -2.93
C HIS A 213 2.97 0.81 -4.30
N CYS A 214 3.44 1.94 -4.80
CA CYS A 214 4.36 2.07 -5.91
C CYS A 214 5.38 3.14 -5.50
N LEU A 215 6.33 3.48 -6.37
CA LEU A 215 7.37 4.46 -6.05
C LEU A 215 6.82 5.74 -5.37
N THR A 216 5.74 6.29 -5.91
CA THR A 216 5.13 7.56 -5.52
C THR A 216 3.88 7.42 -4.66
N GLY A 217 3.26 6.25 -4.59
CA GLY A 217 1.98 6.02 -3.88
C GLY A 217 0.74 6.62 -4.54
N MET A 218 0.92 7.68 -5.34
CA MET A 218 0.00 8.04 -6.41
C MET A 218 0.57 7.45 -7.69
N SER A 219 -0.01 6.36 -8.16
CA SER A 219 0.38 5.82 -9.45
C SER A 219 0.17 6.87 -10.54
N TRP A 220 1.26 7.42 -11.07
CA TRP A 220 1.32 7.90 -12.47
C TRP A 220 0.73 6.84 -13.43
N LYS A 221 0.79 5.58 -12.99
CA LYS A 221 0.26 4.35 -13.60
C LYS A 221 -1.28 4.19 -13.58
N PHE A 222 -2.03 4.92 -12.75
CA PHE A 222 -3.50 4.96 -12.85
C PHE A 222 -4.03 6.32 -13.34
N TRP A 223 -3.24 7.41 -13.27
CA TRP A 223 -3.75 8.78 -13.40
C TRP A 223 -2.92 9.77 -14.25
N CYS A 224 -2.00 9.30 -15.11
CA CYS A 224 -1.36 10.20 -16.08
C CYS A 224 -1.16 9.54 -17.44
N THR A 225 -2.11 9.73 -18.35
CA THR A 225 -1.90 9.51 -19.78
C THR A 225 -1.34 10.73 -20.51
N ASN A 226 -1.15 11.90 -19.88
CA ASN A 226 -0.58 13.06 -20.57
C ASN A 226 0.19 13.99 -19.62
N CYS A 227 1.51 13.81 -19.57
CA CYS A 227 2.44 14.91 -19.31
C CYS A 227 3.48 14.87 -20.42
N ASN A 228 3.24 15.69 -21.46
CA ASN A 228 4.29 16.29 -22.27
C ASN A 228 4.51 17.71 -21.74
#